data_AF-A0A519G045-F1
#
_entry.id   AF-A0A519G045-F1
#
_cell.length_a   1.000
_cell.length_b   1.000
_cell.length_c   1.000
_cell.angle_alpha   90.00
_cell.angle_beta   90.00
_cell.angle_gamma   90.00
#
_symmetry.space_group_name_H-M   'P 1'
#
loop_
_entity.id
_entity.type
_entity.pdbx_description
1 polymer ?
#
loop_
_entity_poly.entity_id
_entity_poly.type
_entity_poly.pdbx_seq_one_letter_code
_entity_poly.pdbx_strand_id
1 'polypeptide(L)'
;MRLHVVDHPLVSHKLTTLRDERTASPEFRRLTDELVTLLAYEATRDVRVEDVTVQTPVAPAHGVVLSRPRPLVVPILRAGLGMLDGMM
;
A
#
# COMPACT_ATOMS: atom_id res chain seq x y z
N MET A 1 -9.92 -18.96 -6.30
CA MET A 1 -9.49 -17.69 -5.67
C MET A 1 -8.16 -17.93 -4.97
N ARG A 2 -7.13 -17.13 -5.25
CA ARG A 2 -5.87 -17.16 -4.50
C ARG A 2 -5.98 -16.11 -3.38
N LEU A 3 -5.83 -16.54 -2.13
CA LEU A 3 -5.77 -15.67 -0.97
C LEU A 3 -4.31 -15.36 -0.66
N HIS A 4 -3.98 -14.10 -0.41
CA HIS A 4 -2.69 -13.69 0.12
C HIS A 4 -2.90 -13.10 1.51
N VAL A 5 -2.26 -13.69 2.53
CA VAL A 5 -2.28 -13.18 3.89
C VAL A 5 -0.94 -12.51 4.14
N VAL A 6 -0.95 -11.23 4.46
CA VAL A 6 0.25 -10.46 4.78
C VAL A 6 0.70 -10.82 6.20
N ASP A 7 1.67 -11.73 6.29
CA ASP A 7 2.25 -12.21 7.55
C ASP A 7 3.52 -11.43 7.90
N HIS A 8 3.35 -10.18 8.34
CA HIS A 8 4.44 -9.32 8.77
C HIS A 8 4.23 -8.87 10.23
N PRO A 9 5.23 -8.99 11.13
CA PRO A 9 5.07 -8.67 12.55
C PRO A 9 4.52 -7.26 12.83
N LEU A 10 4.94 -6.25 12.05
CA LEU A 10 4.41 -4.88 12.18
C LEU A 10 2.94 -4.75 11.77
N VAL A 11 2.49 -5.51 10.77
CA VAL A 11 1.08 -5.54 10.35
C VAL A 11 0.26 -6.21 11.46
N SER A 12 0.72 -7.35 11.96
CA SER A 12 0.07 -8.07 13.06
C SER A 12 -0.02 -7.23 14.34
N HIS A 13 1.05 -6.50 14.69
CA HIS A 13 1.05 -5.58 15.82
C HIS A 13 0.02 -4.45 15.65
N LYS A 14 0.02 -3.76 14.51
CA LYS A 14 -0.94 -2.68 14.22
C LYS A 14 -2.38 -3.18 14.20
N LEU A 15 -2.60 -4.38 13.63
CA LEU A 15 -3.92 -5.03 13.61
C LEU A 15 -4.41 -5.36 15.02
N THR A 16 -3.50 -5.70 15.93
CA THR A 16 -3.84 -5.98 17.34
C THR A 16 -4.34 -4.71 18.01
N THR A 17 -3.60 -3.60 17.89
CA THR A 17 -4.03 -2.30 18.42
C THR A 17 -5.34 -1.83 17.77
N LEU A 18 -5.48 -1.97 16.45
CA LEU A 18 -6.70 -1.56 15.74
C LEU A 18 -7.95 -2.34 16.19
N ARG A 19 -7.79 -3.56 16.72
CA ARG A 19 -8.88 -4.40 17.25
C ARG A 19 -9.19 -4.14 18.73
N ASP A 20 -8.34 -3.43 19.46
CA ASP A 20 -8.56 -3.13 20.87
C ASP A 20 -9.70 -2.11 21.02
N GLU A 21 -10.72 -2.44 21.81
CA GLU A 21 -11.85 -1.55 22.09
C GLU A 21 -11.44 -0.25 22.79
N ARG A 22 -10.26 -0.24 23.42
CA ARG A 22 -9.69 0.91 24.14
C ARG A 22 -8.99 1.90 23.21
N THR A 23 -8.78 1.55 21.94
CA THR A 23 -8.09 2.42 20.98
C THR A 23 -8.96 3.62 20.63
N ALA A 24 -8.42 4.82 20.89
CA ALA A 24 -9.13 6.05 20.62
C ALA A 24 -9.31 6.29 19.11
N SER A 25 -10.42 6.91 18.71
CA SER A 25 -10.76 7.15 17.31
C SER A 25 -9.65 7.84 16.47
N PRO A 26 -8.88 8.82 16.97
CA PRO A 26 -7.77 9.39 16.22
C PRO A 26 -6.66 8.39 15.93
N GLU A 27 -6.32 7.55 16.91
CA GLU A 27 -5.30 6.52 16.77
C GLU A 27 -5.76 5.41 15.82
N PHE A 28 -7.02 4.98 15.91
CA PHE A 28 -7.61 4.04 14.96
C PHE A 28 -7.44 4.50 13.52
N ARG A 29 -7.75 5.78 13.23
CA ARG A 29 -7.61 6.36 11.89
C ARG A 29 -6.15 6.33 11.42
N ARG A 30 -5.22 6.78 12.26
CA ARG A 30 -3.78 6.75 11.95
C ARG A 30 -3.27 5.33 11.67
N LEU A 31 -3.67 4.36 12.49
CA LEU A 31 -3.27 2.96 12.31
C LEU A 31 -3.86 2.34 11.06
N THR A 32 -5.10 2.70 10.71
CA THR A 32 -5.75 2.27 9.47
C THR A 32 -4.96 2.75 8.26
N ASP A 33 -4.60 4.03 8.26
CA ASP A 33 -3.80 4.66 7.21
C ASP A 33 -2.46 3.92 6.99
N GLU A 34 -1.71 3.74 8.08
CA GLU A 34 -0.43 3.01 8.05
C GLU A 34 -0.58 1.56 7.58
N LEU A 35 -1.62 0.86 8.02
CA LEU A 35 -1.89 -0.50 7.58
C LEU A 35 -2.19 -0.56 6.08
N VAL A 36 -2.96 0.38 5.56
CA VAL A 36 -3.32 0.41 4.14
C VAL A 36 -2.10 0.65 3.27
N THR A 37 -1.17 1.52 3.66
CA THR A 37 0.10 1.70 2.95
C THR A 37 0.90 0.39 2.85
N LEU A 38 0.97 -0.37 3.95
CA LEU A 38 1.67 -1.67 3.96
C LEU A 38 0.95 -2.70 3.07
N LEU A 39 -0.38 -2.72 3.08
CA LEU A 39 -1.15 -3.59 2.22
C LEU A 39 -1.02 -3.21 0.74
N ALA A 40 -0.97 -1.90 0.42
CA ALA A 40 -0.78 -1.40 -0.93
C ALA A 40 0.61 -1.78 -1.49
N TYR A 41 1.65 -1.66 -0.66
CA TYR A 41 3.00 -2.12 -1.01
C TYR A 41 3.02 -3.61 -1.37
N GLU A 42 2.42 -4.47 -0.52
CA GLU A 42 2.36 -5.91 -0.81
C GLU A 42 1.45 -6.23 -2.01
N ALA A 43 0.33 -5.54 -2.17
CA ALA A 43 -0.59 -5.74 -3.28
C ALA A 43 0.02 -5.34 -4.64
N THR A 44 1.00 -4.44 -4.65
CA THR A 44 1.66 -3.95 -5.87
C THR A 44 2.96 -4.70 -6.20
N ARG A 45 3.31 -5.75 -5.45
CA ARG A 45 4.53 -6.56 -5.64
C ARG A 45 4.74 -7.03 -7.08
N ASP A 46 3.66 -7.41 -7.77
CA ASP A 46 3.70 -7.94 -9.14
C ASP A 46 3.09 -6.97 -10.16
N VAL A 47 3.07 -5.67 -9.86
CA VAL A 47 2.56 -4.66 -10.81
C VAL A 47 3.42 -4.65 -12.08
N ARG A 48 2.77 -4.54 -13.24
CA ARG A 48 3.47 -4.56 -14.55
C ARG A 48 4.39 -3.36 -14.69
N VAL A 49 5.57 -3.62 -15.23
CA VAL A 49 6.60 -2.61 -15.53
C VAL A 49 7.10 -2.72 -16.97
N GLU A 50 7.67 -1.61 -17.47
CA GLU A 50 8.34 -1.51 -18.77
C GLU A 50 9.80 -1.09 -18.55
N ASP A 51 10.71 -1.72 -19.28
CA ASP A 51 12.15 -1.37 -19.26
C ASP A 51 12.38 -0.01 -19.91
N VAL A 52 13.23 0.80 -19.27
CA VAL A 52 13.63 2.10 -19.77
C VAL A 52 15.13 2.33 -19.60
N THR A 53 15.70 3.18 -20.44
CA THR A 53 17.06 3.70 -20.25
C THR A 53 16.97 5.16 -19.83
N VAL A 54 17.60 5.51 -18.71
CA VAL A 54 17.61 6.87 -18.16
C VAL A 54 19.04 7.42 -18.14
N GLN A 55 19.17 8.74 -18.25
CA GLN A 55 20.46 9.40 -18.12
C GLN A 55 20.68 9.84 -16.67
N THR A 56 21.70 9.26 -16.02
CA THR A 56 22.13 9.68 -14.68
C THR A 56 23.22 10.76 -14.80
N PRO A 57 23.60 11.46 -13.71
CA PRO A 57 24.73 12.40 -13.72
C PRO A 57 26.08 11.78 -14.10
N VAL A 58 26.20 10.44 -14.08
CA VAL A 58 27.44 9.72 -14.38
C VAL A 58 27.39 9.05 -15.77
N ALA A 59 26.30 8.34 -16.10
CA ALA A 59 26.17 7.57 -17.34
C ALA A 59 24.70 7.16 -17.65
N PRO A 60 24.40 6.65 -18.86
CA PRO A 60 23.13 5.96 -19.12
C PRO A 60 22.98 4.70 -18.23
N ALA A 61 21.78 4.45 -17.72
CA ALA A 61 21.46 3.30 -16.88
C ALA A 61 20.10 2.68 -17.23
N HIS A 62 20.00 1.35 -17.09
CA HIS A 62 18.73 0.63 -17.22
C HIS A 62 17.90 0.73 -15.93
N GLY A 63 16.60 0.90 -16.07
CA GLY A 63 15.63 0.91 -14.98
C GLY A 63 14.26 0.48 -15.47
N VAL A 64 13.27 0.57 -14.60
CA VAL A 64 11.88 0.21 -14.91
C VAL A 64 10.92 1.31 -14.53
N VAL A 65 9.82 1.41 -15.27
CA VAL A 65 8.68 2.29 -14.95
C VAL A 65 7.40 1.47 -14.90
N LEU A 66 6.41 1.93 -14.13
CA LEU A 66 5.08 1.30 -14.11
C LEU A 66 4.44 1.34 -15.50
N SER A 67 4.01 0.18 -15.99
CA SER A 67 3.29 0.08 -17.27
C SER A 67 1.96 0.81 -17.21
N ARG A 68 1.46 1.21 -18.39
CA ARG A 68 0.10 1.74 -18.53
C ARG A 68 -0.92 0.62 -18.83
N PRO A 69 -2.19 0.75 -18.39
CA PRO A 69 -2.69 1.73 -17.42
C PRO A 69 -2.21 1.42 -16.00
N ARG A 70 -2.06 2.47 -15.19
CA ARG A 70 -1.73 2.35 -13.76
C ARG A 70 -2.90 1.70 -13.00
N PRO A 71 -2.64 1.06 -11.83
CA PRO A 71 -3.69 0.54 -10.97
C PRO A 71 -4.72 1.63 -10.60
N LEU A 72 -5.99 1.25 -10.57
CA LEU A 72 -7.09 2.10 -10.12
C LEU A 72 -7.50 1.67 -8.70
N VAL A 73 -7.55 2.62 -7.78
CA VAL A 73 -8.05 2.41 -6.42
C VAL A 73 -9.52 2.84 -6.36
N VAL A 74 -10.39 1.95 -5.89
CA VAL A 74 -11.83 2.20 -5.74
C VAL A 74 -12.24 1.95 -4.30
N PRO A 75 -12.56 2.98 -3.51
CA PRO A 75 -13.00 2.81 -2.13
C PRO A 75 -14.47 2.36 -2.09
N ILE A 76 -14.80 1.46 -1.15
CA ILE A 76 -16.19 1.12 -0.84
C ILE A 76 -16.66 1.98 0.34
N LEU A 77 -17.71 2.77 0.11
CA LEU A 77 -18.19 3.75 1.07
C LEU A 77 -18.94 3.11 2.25
N ARG A 78 -18.91 3.70 3.45
CA ARG A 78 -18.17 4.93 3.84
C ARG A 78 -16.76 4.67 4.38
N ALA A 79 -16.53 3.51 5.00
CA ALA A 79 -15.29 3.22 5.72
C ALA A 79 -14.06 3.27 4.80
N GLY A 80 -14.21 2.90 3.52
CA GLY A 80 -13.12 2.95 2.55
C GLY A 80 -12.58 4.35 2.25
N LEU A 81 -13.29 5.43 2.59
CA LEU A 81 -12.76 6.80 2.42
C LEU A 81 -11.56 7.05 3.33
N GLY A 82 -11.60 6.56 4.57
CA GLY A 82 -10.50 6.74 5.52
C GLY A 82 -9.28 5.89 5.21
N MET A 83 -9.33 5.05 4.16
CA MET A 83 -8.25 4.20 3.70
C MET A 83 -7.57 4.76 2.44
N LEU A 84 -8.17 5.76 1.78
CA LEU A 84 -7.64 6.29 0.51
C LEU A 84 -6.31 7.01 0.69
N ASP A 85 -6.16 7.75 1.79
CA ASP A 85 -4.97 8.54 2.06
C ASP A 85 -3.73 7.63 2.14
N GLY A 86 -3.85 6.46 2.76
CA GLY A 86 -2.75 5.50 2.88
C GLY A 86 -2.38 4.78 1.57
N MET A 87 -3.18 4.94 0.49
CA MET A 87 -2.86 4.40 -0.84
C MET A 87 -2.22 5.43 -1.79
N MET A 88 -2.23 6.73 -1.45
CA MET A 88 -1.68 7.81 -2.27
C MET A 88 -0.26 8.18 -1.82
#